data_AF-A0A328BAC1-F1
#
_entry.id   AF-A0A328BAC1-F1
#
_cell.length_a   1.000
_cell.length_b   1.000
_cell.length_c   1.000
_cell.angle_alpha   90.00
_cell.angle_beta   90.00
_cell.angle_gamma   90.00
#
_symmetry.space_group_name_H-M   'P 1'
#
loop_
_entity.id
_entity.type
_entity.pdbx_description
1 polymer ?
#
loop_
_entity_poly.entity_id
_entity_poly.type
_entity_poly.pdbx_seq_one_letter_code
_entity_poly.pdbx_strand_id
1 'polypeptide(L)'
;MKKLLTLTLTLVLALVLVANQASAQQFSKRKQYNSVGLSLNAMNYFGDVVPKPSITSLRFAATRPNIGLSFTRRFAPRISARAALSYGRITGDDFKAADDTDPDAKYRYNRNMSFRNDIVEFSAVGIFDLIENRNNYLKRPDFVPYVFAGFAVYHHNPKGLVGANGVSGANFGLNDGDWIALQPLGTEGQRTNGEGTYTLWQFSIPFGGGVRYKLNKSFDLGLEIGWRKTFTDYLDDVSGNYYGTSNLDAGAARYFGGGNVRSDRGEYNNFNAPGSMRGKSNEKDWYIVTGLTLNYILAPRIKSPKFR
;
A
#
# COMPACT_ATOMS: atom_id res chain seq x y z
N MET A 1 38.69 -2.10 -12.29
CA MET A 1 37.26 -1.88 -12.62
C MET A 1 36.46 -1.22 -11.51
N LYS A 2 36.45 -1.75 -10.27
CA LYS A 2 35.67 -1.15 -9.14
C LYS A 2 35.98 0.33 -8.87
N LYS A 3 37.26 0.74 -8.85
CA LYS A 3 37.68 2.13 -8.61
C LYS A 3 37.27 3.12 -9.72
N LEU A 4 37.26 2.66 -10.98
CA LEU A 4 36.85 3.46 -12.13
C LEU A 4 35.34 3.77 -12.04
N LEU A 5 34.54 2.76 -11.68
CA LEU A 5 33.09 2.90 -11.45
C LEU A 5 32.78 3.86 -10.30
N THR A 6 33.56 3.81 -9.20
CA THR A 6 33.35 4.73 -8.06
C THR A 6 33.67 6.16 -8.48
N LEU A 7 34.79 6.40 -9.16
CA LEU A 7 35.20 7.72 -9.62
C LEU A 7 34.20 8.33 -10.61
N THR A 8 33.70 7.54 -11.58
CA THR A 8 32.68 8.02 -12.52
C THR A 8 31.36 8.32 -11.82
N LEU A 9 30.91 7.48 -10.88
CA LEU A 9 29.71 7.75 -10.10
C LEU A 9 29.84 9.00 -9.23
N THR A 10 31.02 9.23 -8.63
CA THR A 10 31.28 10.42 -7.80
C THR A 10 31.30 11.69 -8.66
N LEU A 11 31.91 11.63 -9.85
CA LEU A 11 31.93 12.74 -10.80
C LEU A 11 30.53 13.08 -11.32
N VAL A 12 29.72 12.07 -11.66
CA VAL A 12 28.32 12.26 -12.07
C VAL A 12 27.51 12.87 -10.93
N LEU A 13 27.68 12.39 -9.69
CA LEU A 13 27.00 12.94 -8.52
C LEU A 13 27.42 14.40 -8.28
N ALA A 14 28.71 14.71 -8.38
CA ALA A 14 29.23 16.07 -8.26
C ALA A 14 28.68 17.01 -9.34
N LEU A 15 28.64 16.57 -10.60
CA LEU A 15 28.06 17.32 -11.72
C LEU A 15 26.56 17.58 -11.52
N VAL A 16 25.81 16.58 -11.04
CA VAL A 16 24.39 16.74 -10.68
C VAL A 16 24.23 17.78 -9.55
N LEU A 17 25.09 17.76 -8.53
CA LEU A 17 25.03 18.71 -7.43
C LEU A 17 25.37 20.15 -7.86
N VAL A 18 26.35 20.35 -8.75
CA VAL A 18 26.76 21.67 -9.25
C VAL A 18 25.71 22.26 -10.21
N ALA A 19 25.12 21.46 -11.10
CA ALA A 19 24.06 21.90 -12.00
C ALA A 19 22.80 22.38 -11.23
N ASN A 20 22.50 21.76 -10.08
CA ASN A 20 21.41 22.16 -9.21
C ASN A 20 21.63 23.57 -8.60
N GLN A 21 22.87 23.94 -8.26
CA GLN A 21 23.15 25.28 -7.70
C GLN A 21 22.89 26.41 -8.71
N ALA A 22 23.29 26.23 -9.98
CA ALA A 22 23.09 27.24 -11.02
C ALA A 22 21.59 27.47 -11.35
N SER A 23 20.79 26.40 -11.39
CA SER A 23 19.35 26.52 -11.68
C SER A 23 18.53 26.97 -10.46
N ALA A 24 19.00 26.70 -9.23
CA ALA A 24 18.35 27.16 -8.00
C ALA A 24 18.39 28.69 -7.85
N GLN A 25 19.39 29.37 -8.43
CA GLN A 25 19.51 30.84 -8.37
C GLN A 25 18.42 31.60 -9.15
N GLN A 26 17.77 30.98 -10.15
CA GLN A 26 16.65 31.60 -10.90
C GLN A 26 15.26 31.37 -10.28
N PHE A 27 15.14 30.43 -9.32
CA PHE A 27 13.88 30.13 -8.65
C PHE A 27 13.82 30.80 -7.28
N SER A 28 13.33 32.05 -7.24
CA SER A 28 13.27 32.82 -6.01
C SER A 28 12.28 32.23 -4.99
N LYS A 29 12.52 32.48 -3.70
CA LYS A 29 11.63 32.07 -2.59
C LYS A 29 10.16 32.49 -2.78
N ARG A 30 9.88 33.51 -3.60
CA ARG A 30 8.51 33.98 -3.91
C ARG A 30 7.73 33.06 -4.84
N LYS A 31 8.42 32.17 -5.58
CA LYS A 31 7.81 31.18 -6.49
C LYS A 31 7.56 29.84 -5.80
N GLN A 32 8.14 29.62 -4.62
CA GLN A 32 7.85 28.48 -3.75
C GLN A 32 6.51 28.70 -3.06
N TYR A 33 5.68 27.68 -3.03
CA TYR A 33 4.39 27.70 -2.34
C TYR A 33 4.12 26.36 -1.67
N ASN A 34 3.17 26.39 -0.75
CA ASN A 34 2.67 25.20 -0.07
C ASN A 34 1.29 24.89 -0.61
N SER A 35 0.90 23.63 -0.59
CA SER A 35 -0.49 23.23 -0.74
C SER A 35 -0.86 22.21 0.32
N VAL A 36 -2.12 22.25 0.73
CA VAL A 36 -2.74 21.22 1.55
C VAL A 36 -3.74 20.48 0.68
N GLY A 37 -3.81 19.16 0.78
CA GLY A 37 -4.67 18.36 -0.07
C GLY A 37 -5.47 17.34 0.71
N LEU A 38 -6.69 17.08 0.24
CA LEU A 38 -7.51 15.95 0.66
C LEU A 38 -7.57 14.94 -0.49
N SER A 39 -7.46 13.65 -0.17
CA SER A 39 -7.51 12.58 -1.15
C SER A 39 -8.62 11.59 -0.83
N LEU A 40 -9.34 11.15 -1.87
CA LEU A 40 -10.24 10.02 -1.82
C LEU A 40 -9.74 8.98 -2.80
N ASN A 41 -9.38 7.81 -2.28
CA ASN A 41 -8.68 6.78 -3.00
C ASN A 41 -9.39 5.43 -2.90
N ALA A 42 -9.08 4.58 -3.85
CA ALA A 42 -9.43 3.19 -3.98
C ALA A 42 -8.18 2.36 -3.70
N MET A 43 -8.22 1.50 -2.68
CA MET A 43 -7.15 0.56 -2.37
C MET A 43 -7.47 -0.82 -2.93
N ASN A 44 -6.45 -1.46 -3.50
CA ASN A 44 -6.50 -2.83 -4.01
C ASN A 44 -5.30 -3.61 -3.50
N TYR A 45 -5.53 -4.80 -2.98
CA TYR A 45 -4.51 -5.71 -2.44
C TYR A 45 -4.03 -6.70 -3.50
N PHE A 46 -2.74 -7.01 -3.46
CA PHE A 46 -2.09 -8.04 -4.27
C PHE A 46 -1.13 -8.83 -3.39
N GLY A 47 -1.31 -10.15 -3.36
CA GLY A 47 -0.52 -11.05 -2.54
C GLY A 47 -1.09 -12.46 -2.59
N ASP A 48 -0.84 -13.26 -1.56
CA ASP A 48 -1.15 -14.69 -1.56
C ASP A 48 -2.65 -15.01 -1.69
N VAL A 49 -3.53 -14.19 -1.14
CA VAL A 49 -5.00 -14.32 -1.31
C VAL A 49 -5.49 -13.79 -2.66
N VAL A 50 -4.82 -12.78 -3.23
CA VAL A 50 -5.22 -12.15 -4.51
C VAL A 50 -4.01 -11.95 -5.43
N PRO A 51 -3.57 -12.99 -6.16
CA PRO A 51 -2.29 -12.96 -6.88
C PRO A 51 -2.35 -12.39 -8.31
N LYS A 52 -3.55 -12.19 -8.90
CA LYS A 52 -3.68 -11.72 -10.29
C LYS A 52 -3.88 -10.19 -10.36
N PRO A 53 -2.84 -9.40 -10.72
CA PRO A 53 -3.00 -8.00 -11.07
C PRO A 53 -3.49 -7.88 -12.51
N SER A 54 -4.80 -7.93 -12.76
CA SER A 54 -5.31 -7.42 -14.03
C SER A 54 -5.78 -5.99 -13.88
N ILE A 55 -5.20 -5.08 -14.67
CA ILE A 55 -5.65 -3.68 -14.80
C ILE A 55 -7.10 -3.63 -15.29
N THR A 56 -7.55 -4.64 -16.05
CA THR A 56 -8.95 -4.77 -16.48
C THR A 56 -9.85 -5.40 -15.41
N SER A 57 -9.27 -5.93 -14.32
CA SER A 57 -9.99 -6.43 -13.14
C SER A 57 -9.83 -5.48 -11.96
N LEU A 58 -10.10 -4.18 -12.17
CA LEU A 58 -10.58 -3.32 -11.09
C LEU A 58 -11.90 -3.90 -10.58
N ARG A 59 -11.84 -4.97 -9.80
CA ARG A 59 -13.00 -5.60 -9.19
C ARG A 59 -13.53 -4.59 -8.19
N PHE A 60 -14.56 -3.84 -8.57
CA PHE A 60 -15.25 -2.91 -7.69
C PHE A 60 -15.62 -3.53 -6.34
N ALA A 61 -15.84 -4.86 -6.29
CA ALA A 61 -16.10 -5.63 -5.08
C ALA A 61 -14.91 -5.75 -4.09
N ALA A 62 -13.67 -5.66 -4.57
CA ALA A 62 -12.44 -5.73 -3.76
C ALA A 62 -11.83 -4.34 -3.49
N THR A 63 -12.23 -3.33 -4.27
CA THR A 63 -11.86 -1.94 -4.02
C THR A 63 -12.44 -1.45 -2.70
N ARG A 64 -11.61 -0.81 -1.88
CA ARG A 64 -12.03 -0.20 -0.61
C ARG A 64 -11.63 1.27 -0.54
N PRO A 65 -12.43 2.13 0.10
CA PRO A 65 -12.10 3.54 0.20
C PRO A 65 -10.90 3.76 1.12
N ASN A 66 -10.10 4.76 0.77
CA ASN A 66 -9.04 5.33 1.58
C ASN A 66 -9.17 6.85 1.51
N ILE A 67 -9.02 7.49 2.67
CA ILE A 67 -9.02 8.95 2.77
C ILE A 67 -7.65 9.38 3.25
N GLY A 68 -7.19 10.54 2.76
CA GLY A 68 -5.90 11.07 3.16
C GLY A 68 -5.87 12.59 3.21
N LEU A 69 -4.95 13.09 4.02
CA LEU A 69 -4.57 14.49 4.13
C LEU A 69 -3.10 14.61 3.75
N SER A 70 -2.77 15.66 3.00
CA SER A 70 -1.41 15.88 2.54
C SER A 70 -1.00 17.34 2.67
N PHE A 71 0.30 17.55 2.88
CA PHE A 71 0.97 18.82 2.78
C PHE A 71 2.08 18.70 1.75
N THR A 72 2.03 19.51 0.70
CA THR A 72 3.03 19.53 -0.37
C THR A 72 3.77 20.86 -0.37
N ARG A 73 5.10 20.79 -0.37
CA ARG A 73 6.00 21.94 -0.55
C ARG A 73 6.64 21.86 -1.92
N ARG A 74 6.48 22.91 -2.72
CA ARG A 74 7.21 23.07 -3.99
C ARG A 74 8.53 23.77 -3.75
N PHE A 75 9.64 23.14 -4.14
CA PHE A 75 11.00 23.68 -3.94
C PHE A 75 11.62 24.22 -5.22
N ALA A 76 11.33 23.59 -6.35
CA ALA A 76 11.90 23.93 -7.67
C ALA A 76 10.81 23.88 -8.77
N PRO A 77 11.12 24.31 -10.01
CA PRO A 77 10.17 24.29 -11.13
C PRO A 77 9.61 22.91 -11.50
N ARG A 78 10.26 21.82 -11.07
CA ARG A 78 9.80 20.44 -11.28
C ARG A 78 9.76 19.60 -10.02
N ILE A 79 10.31 20.09 -8.89
CA ILE A 79 10.53 19.29 -7.69
C ILE A 79 9.66 19.80 -6.56
N SER A 80 8.87 18.89 -6.00
CA SER A 80 8.11 19.09 -4.77
C SER A 80 8.36 17.93 -3.80
N ALA A 81 8.13 18.14 -2.52
CA ALA A 81 7.99 17.05 -1.56
C ALA A 81 6.61 17.11 -0.91
N ARG A 82 6.06 15.94 -0.60
CA ARG A 82 4.76 15.78 0.04
C ARG A 82 4.89 14.89 1.25
N ALA A 83 4.36 15.34 2.37
CA ALA A 83 4.04 14.51 3.52
C ALA A 83 2.53 14.23 3.50
N ALA A 84 2.13 12.99 3.76
CA ALA A 84 0.72 12.61 3.80
C ALA A 84 0.41 11.63 4.93
N LEU A 85 -0.79 11.76 5.47
CA LEU A 85 -1.42 10.81 6.38
C LEU A 85 -2.62 10.23 5.66
N SER A 86 -2.77 8.91 5.65
CA SER A 86 -3.93 8.25 5.07
C SER A 86 -4.43 7.12 5.94
N TYR A 87 -5.73 6.88 5.85
CA TYR A 87 -6.41 5.76 6.47
C TYR A 87 -7.26 5.07 5.41
N GLY A 88 -7.14 3.75 5.32
CA GLY A 88 -7.95 2.95 4.43
C GLY A 88 -8.01 1.50 4.86
N ARG A 89 -8.77 0.74 4.10
CA ARG A 89 -8.92 -0.70 4.31
C ARG A 89 -8.50 -1.44 3.06
N ILE A 90 -7.88 -2.59 3.23
CA ILE A 90 -7.77 -3.59 2.17
C ILE A 90 -8.55 -4.84 2.57
N THR A 91 -8.99 -5.60 1.56
CA THR A 91 -9.68 -6.87 1.78
C THR A 91 -9.28 -7.86 0.71
N GLY A 92 -9.28 -9.13 1.06
CA GLY A 92 -9.14 -10.24 0.12
C GLY A 92 -10.02 -11.41 0.55
N ASP A 93 -10.45 -12.18 -0.42
CA ASP A 93 -11.33 -13.33 -0.22
C ASP A 93 -10.93 -14.39 -1.24
N ASP A 94 -10.37 -15.48 -0.74
CA ASP A 94 -9.87 -16.61 -1.53
C ASP A 94 -10.97 -17.20 -2.43
N PHE A 95 -12.18 -17.34 -1.91
CA PHE A 95 -13.30 -17.92 -2.65
C PHE A 95 -13.66 -17.05 -3.86
N LYS A 96 -13.59 -15.73 -3.70
CA LYS A 96 -13.89 -14.80 -4.80
C LYS A 96 -12.72 -14.61 -5.75
N ALA A 97 -11.48 -14.77 -5.27
CA ALA A 97 -10.26 -14.52 -6.03
C ALA A 97 -9.75 -15.76 -6.78
N ALA A 98 -10.09 -16.96 -6.31
CA ALA A 98 -9.78 -18.21 -6.98
C ALA A 98 -10.72 -18.47 -8.16
N ASP A 99 -10.16 -19.07 -9.21
CA ASP A 99 -10.90 -19.67 -10.32
C ASP A 99 -10.86 -21.18 -10.09
N ASP A 100 -12.00 -21.85 -9.97
CA ASP A 100 -12.05 -23.27 -9.68
C ASP A 100 -11.59 -24.15 -10.86
N THR A 101 -11.48 -23.55 -12.05
CA THR A 101 -10.98 -24.20 -13.27
C THR A 101 -9.46 -24.08 -13.45
N ASP A 102 -8.80 -23.19 -12.68
CA ASP A 102 -7.35 -22.95 -12.76
C ASP A 102 -6.60 -23.86 -11.76
N PRO A 103 -5.76 -24.80 -12.23
CA PRO A 103 -4.99 -25.71 -11.37
C PRO A 103 -4.16 -24.98 -10.30
N ASP A 104 -3.66 -23.78 -10.62
CA ASP A 104 -2.84 -22.95 -9.74
C ASP A 104 -3.69 -22.05 -8.81
N ALA A 105 -5.02 -22.15 -8.84
CA ALA A 105 -5.93 -21.41 -7.96
C ALA A 105 -6.72 -22.30 -7.01
N LYS A 106 -6.75 -23.61 -7.28
CA LYS A 106 -7.42 -24.63 -6.45
C LYS A 106 -7.03 -24.58 -4.97
N TYR A 107 -5.74 -24.37 -4.69
CA TYR A 107 -5.23 -24.28 -3.32
C TYR A 107 -5.77 -23.06 -2.55
N ARG A 108 -5.96 -21.93 -3.23
CA ARG A 108 -6.56 -20.71 -2.64
C ARG A 108 -8.03 -20.93 -2.35
N TYR A 109 -8.77 -21.48 -3.31
CA TYR A 109 -10.19 -21.80 -3.12
C TYR A 109 -10.43 -22.66 -1.87
N ASN A 110 -9.56 -23.66 -1.66
CA ASN A 110 -9.67 -24.56 -0.52
C ASN A 110 -9.27 -23.90 0.81
N ARG A 111 -8.21 -23.07 0.84
CA ARG A 111 -7.77 -22.31 2.03
C ARG A 111 -8.89 -21.45 2.63
N ASN A 112 -9.78 -20.93 1.78
CA ASN A 112 -11.00 -20.24 2.19
C ASN A 112 -10.75 -19.07 3.16
N MET A 113 -9.66 -18.33 2.94
CA MET A 113 -9.33 -17.17 3.75
C MET A 113 -10.12 -15.95 3.29
N SER A 114 -10.76 -15.26 4.23
CA SER A 114 -11.42 -13.97 4.00
C SER A 114 -10.93 -12.99 5.05
N PHE A 115 -10.20 -11.97 4.61
CA PHE A 115 -9.56 -11.02 5.50
C PHE A 115 -9.93 -9.57 5.17
N ARG A 116 -9.83 -8.74 6.19
CA ARG A 116 -9.79 -7.28 6.08
C ARG A 116 -8.62 -6.76 6.89
N ASN A 117 -7.97 -5.72 6.40
CA ASN A 117 -6.86 -5.11 7.10
C ASN A 117 -6.99 -3.59 7.03
N ASP A 118 -7.04 -2.96 8.21
CA ASP A 118 -7.10 -1.51 8.36
C ASP A 118 -5.69 -0.94 8.38
N ILE A 119 -5.39 -0.05 7.44
CA ILE A 119 -4.06 0.53 7.24
C ILE A 119 -4.11 2.02 7.54
N VAL A 120 -3.27 2.44 8.50
CA VAL A 120 -2.92 3.85 8.73
C VAL A 120 -1.52 4.07 8.19
N GLU A 121 -1.34 4.94 7.21
CA GLU A 121 -0.07 5.18 6.53
C GLU A 121 0.36 6.65 6.70
N PHE A 122 1.60 6.85 7.15
CA PHE A 122 2.30 8.12 7.02
C PHE A 122 3.36 7.99 5.92
N SER A 123 3.31 8.87 4.92
CA SER A 123 4.25 8.85 3.79
C SER A 123 4.96 10.19 3.58
N ALA A 124 6.20 10.10 3.13
CA ALA A 124 7.02 11.22 2.68
C ALA A 124 7.56 10.90 1.28
N VAL A 125 7.10 11.66 0.28
CA VAL A 125 7.40 11.40 -1.14
C VAL A 125 7.98 12.63 -1.83
N GLY A 126 8.95 12.39 -2.71
CA GLY A 126 9.40 13.36 -3.70
C GLY A 126 8.51 13.27 -4.94
N ILE A 127 8.14 14.43 -5.49
CA ILE A 127 7.32 14.55 -6.70
C ILE A 127 8.14 15.26 -7.77
N PHE A 128 8.18 14.67 -8.95
CA PHE A 128 8.77 15.24 -10.14
C PHE A 128 7.68 15.56 -11.17
N ASP A 129 7.40 16.85 -11.37
CA ASP A 129 6.49 17.33 -12.40
C ASP A 129 7.18 17.22 -13.78
N LEU A 130 6.55 16.52 -14.73
CA LEU A 130 7.09 16.34 -16.09
C LEU A 130 7.04 17.64 -16.89
N ILE A 131 6.05 18.48 -16.61
CA ILE A 131 5.92 19.82 -17.19
C ILE A 131 6.44 20.85 -16.19
N GLU A 132 7.39 21.64 -16.65
CA GLU A 132 8.02 22.66 -15.83
C GLU A 132 7.12 23.86 -15.61
N ASN A 133 7.08 24.36 -14.36
CA ASN A 133 6.49 25.65 -14.06
C ASN A 133 7.50 26.55 -13.34
N ARG A 134 8.06 27.50 -14.10
CA ARG A 134 8.99 28.55 -13.64
C ARG A 134 8.29 29.79 -13.08
N ASN A 135 6.97 29.84 -13.17
CA ASN A 135 6.16 30.98 -12.74
C ASN A 135 5.68 30.78 -11.30
N ASN A 136 5.01 31.82 -10.77
CA ASN A 136 4.36 31.73 -9.47
C ASN A 136 3.03 30.94 -9.58
N TYR A 137 2.43 30.61 -8.43
CA TYR A 137 1.23 29.77 -8.32
C TYR A 137 0.03 30.23 -9.19
N LEU A 138 -0.05 31.53 -9.54
CA LEU A 138 -1.10 32.11 -10.39
C LEU A 138 -1.01 31.70 -11.87
N LYS A 139 0.20 31.58 -12.40
CA LYS A 139 0.47 31.25 -13.82
C LYS A 139 0.96 29.81 -13.96
N ARG A 140 0.41 28.92 -13.15
CA ARG A 140 0.69 27.48 -13.25
C ARG A 140 0.03 26.88 -14.51
N PRO A 141 0.68 25.90 -15.17
CA PRO A 141 0.10 25.17 -16.29
C PRO A 141 -1.20 24.50 -15.90
N ASP A 142 -2.09 24.33 -16.87
CA ASP A 142 -3.42 23.80 -16.60
C ASP A 142 -3.41 22.28 -16.43
N PHE A 143 -2.51 21.58 -17.11
CA PHE A 143 -2.33 20.14 -17.03
C PHE A 143 -0.86 19.80 -16.80
N VAL A 144 -0.56 18.99 -15.77
CA VAL A 144 0.80 18.62 -15.37
C VAL A 144 0.83 17.14 -14.98
N PRO A 145 1.35 16.26 -15.84
CA PRO A 145 1.74 14.91 -15.44
C PRO A 145 2.90 14.97 -14.45
N TYR A 146 2.93 14.04 -13.49
CA TYR A 146 4.01 13.90 -12.53
C TYR A 146 4.24 12.44 -12.15
N VAL A 147 5.44 12.15 -11.67
CA VAL A 147 5.80 10.90 -11.01
C VAL A 147 6.20 11.19 -9.57
N PHE A 148 6.06 10.20 -8.70
CA PHE A 148 6.48 10.31 -7.32
C PHE A 148 7.09 9.01 -6.81
N ALA A 149 7.98 9.15 -5.83
CA ALA A 149 8.56 8.03 -5.09
C ALA A 149 8.99 8.50 -3.69
N GLY A 150 9.01 7.60 -2.72
CA GLY A 150 9.50 7.92 -1.39
C GLY A 150 9.39 6.76 -0.41
N PHE A 151 9.13 7.11 0.85
CA PHE A 151 9.07 6.17 1.96
C PHE A 151 7.75 6.34 2.72
N ALA A 152 7.25 5.25 3.26
CA ALA A 152 6.11 5.28 4.15
C ALA A 152 6.30 4.32 5.34
N VAL A 153 5.69 4.69 6.44
CA VAL A 153 5.51 3.84 7.62
C VAL A 153 4.02 3.63 7.76
N TYR A 154 3.60 2.39 7.94
CA TYR A 154 2.20 2.07 8.12
C TYR A 154 1.98 1.14 9.29
N HIS A 155 0.84 1.33 9.95
CA HIS A 155 0.29 0.40 10.91
C HIS A 155 -0.81 -0.40 10.23
N HIS A 156 -0.73 -1.72 10.28
CA HIS A 156 -1.74 -2.64 9.73
C HIS A 156 -2.21 -3.62 10.81
N ASN A 157 -3.46 -4.07 10.72
CA ASN A 157 -4.03 -5.07 11.61
C ASN A 157 -4.97 -5.99 10.83
N PRO A 158 -4.46 -7.10 10.26
CA PRO A 158 -5.29 -8.03 9.51
C PRO A 158 -6.23 -8.78 10.45
N LYS A 159 -7.48 -8.91 10.00
CA LYS A 159 -8.58 -9.56 10.68
C LYS A 159 -9.23 -10.56 9.74
N GLY A 160 -9.52 -11.75 10.21
CA GLY A 160 -10.23 -12.79 9.46
C GLY A 160 -11.72 -12.79 9.78
N LEU A 161 -12.55 -13.16 8.79
CA LEU A 161 -13.98 -13.36 8.96
C LEU A 161 -14.28 -14.80 9.38
N VAL A 162 -14.99 -14.98 10.50
CA VAL A 162 -15.54 -16.27 10.91
C VAL A 162 -16.80 -16.60 10.12
N GLY A 163 -16.98 -17.85 9.71
CA GLY A 163 -18.13 -18.28 8.93
C GLY A 163 -17.99 -18.00 7.43
N ALA A 164 -16.80 -17.62 6.96
CA ALA A 164 -16.59 -17.23 5.57
C ALA A 164 -16.95 -18.39 4.61
N ASN A 165 -17.74 -18.04 3.58
CA ASN A 165 -18.13 -18.92 2.49
C ASN A 165 -18.77 -20.26 2.91
N GLY A 166 -19.47 -20.26 4.06
CA GLY A 166 -20.27 -21.40 4.54
C GLY A 166 -19.55 -22.36 5.50
N VAL A 167 -18.29 -22.07 5.88
CA VAL A 167 -17.55 -22.88 6.86
C VAL A 167 -17.72 -22.29 8.26
N SER A 168 -18.65 -22.86 9.04
CA SER A 168 -19.00 -22.35 10.37
C SER A 168 -17.86 -22.47 11.39
N GLY A 169 -17.68 -21.43 12.20
CA GLY A 169 -16.76 -21.39 13.33
C GLY A 169 -17.31 -22.02 14.61
N ALA A 170 -18.56 -22.51 14.62
CA ALA A 170 -19.21 -23.05 15.82
C ALA A 170 -18.43 -24.20 16.48
N ASN A 171 -17.83 -25.09 15.68
CA ASN A 171 -16.99 -26.19 16.17
C ASN A 171 -15.71 -25.73 16.89
N PHE A 172 -15.36 -24.45 16.76
CA PHE A 172 -14.21 -23.82 17.38
C PHE A 172 -14.60 -22.83 18.49
N GLY A 173 -15.88 -22.79 18.86
CA GLY A 173 -16.41 -21.85 19.86
C GLY A 173 -16.48 -20.40 19.38
N LEU A 174 -16.62 -20.19 18.07
CA LEU A 174 -16.68 -18.86 17.45
C LEU A 174 -18.09 -18.61 16.86
N ASN A 175 -18.48 -17.34 16.79
CA ASN A 175 -19.73 -16.96 16.13
C ASN A 175 -19.46 -16.55 14.69
N ASP A 176 -20.27 -17.05 13.76
CA ASP A 176 -20.18 -16.68 12.36
C ASP A 176 -20.52 -15.19 12.17
N GLY A 177 -19.74 -14.50 11.34
CA GLY A 177 -19.82 -13.06 11.13
C GLY A 177 -18.83 -12.23 11.95
N ASP A 178 -18.18 -12.81 12.96
CA ASP A 178 -17.19 -12.12 13.77
C ASP A 178 -15.89 -11.86 12.99
N TRP A 179 -15.27 -10.71 13.28
CA TRP A 179 -13.96 -10.34 12.73
C TRP A 179 -12.90 -10.36 13.81
N ILE A 180 -11.98 -11.33 13.73
CA ILE A 180 -10.97 -11.57 14.76
C ILE A 180 -9.59 -11.13 14.25
N ALA A 181 -8.83 -10.41 15.08
CA ALA A 181 -7.46 -10.02 14.76
C ALA A 181 -6.55 -11.25 14.67
N LEU A 182 -5.77 -11.34 13.59
CA LEU A 182 -5.03 -12.56 13.26
C LEU A 182 -3.63 -12.60 13.86
N GLN A 183 -2.95 -11.45 13.91
CA GLN A 183 -1.58 -11.35 14.46
C GLN A 183 -1.45 -11.93 15.89
N PRO A 184 -2.39 -11.71 16.82
CA PRO A 184 -2.29 -12.28 18.16
C PRO A 184 -2.49 -13.80 18.19
N LEU A 185 -3.16 -14.38 17.18
CA LEU A 185 -3.49 -15.79 17.12
C LEU A 185 -2.31 -16.66 16.70
N GLY A 186 -1.36 -16.10 15.94
CA GLY A 186 -0.20 -16.85 15.45
C GLY A 186 -0.60 -18.04 14.57
N THR A 187 -1.41 -17.80 13.54
CA THR A 187 -2.11 -18.83 12.73
C THR A 187 -1.18 -19.85 12.08
N GLU A 188 0.08 -19.50 11.83
CA GLU A 188 1.12 -20.36 11.27
C GLU A 188 2.10 -20.93 12.33
N GLY A 189 1.72 -20.91 13.61
CA GLY A 189 2.57 -21.42 14.70
C GLY A 189 3.65 -20.44 15.18
N GLN A 190 3.58 -19.18 14.75
CA GLN A 190 4.52 -18.09 15.09
C GLN A 190 4.77 -17.95 16.60
N ARG A 191 3.76 -18.23 17.44
CA ARG A 191 3.87 -18.17 18.90
C ARG A 191 4.44 -19.44 19.54
N THR A 192 4.29 -20.57 18.87
CA THR A 192 4.63 -21.90 19.42
C THR A 192 6.02 -22.36 18.96
N ASN A 193 6.44 -21.96 17.76
CA ASN A 193 7.73 -22.34 17.16
C ASN A 193 8.90 -21.43 17.57
N GLY A 194 8.67 -20.42 18.42
CA GLY A 194 9.71 -19.50 18.89
C GLY A 194 10.13 -18.41 17.89
N GLU A 195 9.52 -18.36 16.70
CA GLU A 195 9.84 -17.36 15.65
C GLU A 195 9.22 -15.98 15.92
N GLY A 196 8.26 -15.89 16.85
CA GLY A 196 7.58 -14.64 17.20
C GLY A 196 6.56 -14.21 16.13
N THR A 197 5.61 -13.36 16.52
CA THR A 197 4.61 -12.82 15.59
C THR A 197 5.16 -11.62 14.84
N TYR A 198 4.68 -11.41 13.61
CA TYR A 198 5.06 -10.24 12.81
C TYR A 198 4.63 -8.92 13.48
N THR A 199 5.33 -7.84 13.17
CA THR A 199 5.05 -6.50 13.71
C THR A 199 3.94 -5.81 12.91
N LEU A 200 3.03 -5.14 13.62
CA LEU A 200 1.94 -4.36 13.01
C LEU A 200 2.43 -3.03 12.41
N TRP A 201 3.59 -2.54 12.84
CA TRP A 201 4.27 -1.40 12.22
C TRP A 201 5.27 -1.91 11.18
N GLN A 202 5.16 -1.39 9.97
CA GLN A 202 5.93 -1.82 8.81
C GLN A 202 6.32 -0.62 7.93
N PHE A 203 7.29 -0.85 7.05
CA PHE A 203 7.74 0.14 6.06
C PHE A 203 7.25 -0.24 4.66
N SER A 204 6.98 0.76 3.84
CA SER A 204 6.76 0.56 2.40
C SER A 204 7.45 1.64 1.57
N ILE A 205 7.66 1.33 0.30
CA ILE A 205 8.13 2.28 -0.70
C ILE A 205 6.94 2.63 -1.60
N PRO A 206 6.27 3.78 -1.37
CA PRO A 206 5.28 4.32 -2.29
C PRO A 206 5.96 4.88 -3.54
N PHE A 207 5.46 4.52 -4.71
CA PHE A 207 5.85 5.12 -5.99
C PHE A 207 4.70 5.06 -6.99
N GLY A 208 4.71 5.96 -7.96
CA GLY A 208 3.64 6.00 -8.95
C GLY A 208 3.66 7.25 -9.81
N GLY A 209 2.52 7.50 -10.43
CA GLY A 209 2.32 8.61 -11.33
C GLY A 209 0.92 9.19 -11.20
N GLY A 210 0.77 10.42 -11.68
CA GLY A 210 -0.51 11.08 -11.69
C GLY A 210 -0.53 12.24 -12.66
N VAL A 211 -1.70 12.83 -12.78
CA VAL A 211 -1.94 14.05 -13.54
C VAL A 211 -2.60 15.08 -12.64
N ARG A 212 -2.13 16.32 -12.72
CA ARG A 212 -2.68 17.46 -11.99
C ARG A 212 -3.35 18.39 -12.98
N TYR A 213 -4.60 18.73 -12.72
CA TYR A 213 -5.38 19.71 -13.46
C TYR A 213 -5.67 20.93 -12.59
N LYS A 214 -5.40 22.13 -13.12
CA LYS A 214 -5.68 23.39 -12.43
C LYS A 214 -7.16 23.74 -12.58
N LEU A 215 -7.90 23.71 -11.47
CA LEU A 215 -9.31 24.11 -11.47
C LEU A 215 -9.47 25.63 -11.48
N ASN A 216 -8.68 26.33 -10.66
CA ASN A 216 -8.71 27.79 -10.57
C ASN A 216 -7.39 28.32 -9.96
N LYS A 217 -7.33 29.57 -9.50
CA LYS A 217 -6.10 30.16 -8.93
C LYS A 217 -5.69 29.55 -7.59
N SER A 218 -6.57 28.83 -6.90
CA SER A 218 -6.33 28.31 -5.54
C SER A 218 -6.44 26.79 -5.45
N PHE A 219 -7.12 26.13 -6.38
CA PHE A 219 -7.38 24.69 -6.34
C PHE A 219 -6.78 23.95 -7.53
N ASP A 220 -6.20 22.79 -7.24
CA ASP A 220 -5.77 21.78 -8.21
C ASP A 220 -6.47 20.46 -7.93
N LEU A 221 -6.99 19.81 -8.98
CA LEU A 221 -7.48 18.45 -8.96
C LEU A 221 -6.38 17.51 -9.44
N GLY A 222 -6.16 16.39 -8.78
CA GLY A 222 -5.21 15.38 -9.20
C GLY A 222 -5.88 14.02 -9.34
N LEU A 223 -5.42 13.24 -10.30
CA LEU A 223 -5.69 11.81 -10.40
C LEU A 223 -4.36 11.07 -10.25
N GLU A 224 -4.26 10.18 -9.27
CA GLU A 224 -3.04 9.46 -8.94
C GLU A 224 -3.26 7.94 -8.99
N ILE A 225 -2.26 7.22 -9.46
CA ILE A 225 -2.10 5.77 -9.27
C ILE A 225 -0.73 5.53 -8.65
N GLY A 226 -0.66 4.75 -7.58
CA GLY A 226 0.61 4.41 -6.96
C GLY A 226 0.63 3.04 -6.32
N TRP A 227 1.76 2.38 -6.50
CA TRP A 227 2.11 1.10 -5.92
C TRP A 227 2.81 1.33 -4.58
N ARG A 228 2.51 0.48 -3.60
CA ARG A 228 3.26 0.40 -2.35
C ARG A 228 3.92 -0.96 -2.31
N LYS A 229 5.23 -0.95 -2.53
CA LYS A 229 6.05 -2.14 -2.31
C LYS A 229 6.23 -2.29 -0.81
N THR A 230 5.73 -3.39 -0.25
CA THR A 230 5.96 -3.72 1.15
C THR A 230 7.11 -4.69 1.31
N PHE A 231 7.54 -4.89 2.56
CA PHE A 231 8.59 -5.84 2.92
C PHE A 231 8.08 -6.97 3.81
N THR A 232 6.76 -7.12 3.87
CA THR A 232 6.07 -8.14 4.65
C THR A 232 5.20 -8.99 3.73
N ASP A 233 4.88 -10.17 4.21
CA ASP A 233 3.98 -11.13 3.57
C ASP A 233 2.77 -11.40 4.47
N TYR A 234 2.55 -10.51 5.45
CA TYR A 234 1.53 -10.66 6.48
C TYR A 234 0.48 -9.55 6.38
N LEU A 235 0.26 -8.95 5.19
CA LEU A 235 -0.86 -8.03 5.03
C LEU A 235 -2.21 -8.76 5.08
N ASP A 236 -2.23 -10.05 4.72
CA ASP A 236 -3.38 -10.94 4.79
C ASP A 236 -3.26 -12.05 5.85
N ASP A 237 -2.16 -12.06 6.62
CA ASP A 237 -1.79 -13.10 7.59
C ASP A 237 -1.41 -14.45 6.95
N VAL A 238 -1.03 -14.50 5.67
CA VAL A 238 -0.66 -15.73 4.97
C VAL A 238 0.72 -15.62 4.36
N SER A 239 1.66 -16.48 4.76
CA SER A 239 3.03 -16.44 4.24
C SER A 239 3.70 -17.81 4.12
N GLY A 240 3.61 -18.62 5.18
CA GLY A 240 4.40 -19.84 5.30
C GLY A 240 3.63 -21.11 4.98
N ASN A 241 3.85 -22.11 5.81
CA ASN A 241 3.20 -23.41 5.71
C ASN A 241 2.12 -23.53 6.78
N TYR A 242 1.18 -24.46 6.56
CA TYR A 242 0.23 -24.84 7.60
C TYR A 242 0.98 -25.39 8.80
N TYR A 243 0.59 -24.89 9.97
CA TYR A 243 1.01 -25.46 11.25
C TYR A 243 0.00 -26.53 11.69
N GLY A 244 0.44 -27.49 12.51
CA GLY A 244 -0.48 -28.48 13.05
C GLY A 244 -1.56 -27.81 13.88
N THR A 245 -2.81 -27.84 13.41
CA THR A 245 -3.94 -27.19 14.09
C THR A 245 -4.15 -27.74 15.50
N SER A 246 -3.81 -29.00 15.77
CA SER A 246 -3.81 -29.58 17.13
C SER A 246 -2.87 -28.86 18.11
N ASN A 247 -1.84 -28.20 17.60
CA ASN A 247 -0.79 -27.55 18.40
C ASN A 247 -1.07 -26.05 18.60
N LEU A 248 -2.23 -25.55 18.16
CA LEU A 248 -2.67 -24.17 18.36
C LEU A 248 -3.64 -24.10 19.55
N ASP A 249 -3.29 -23.28 20.54
CA ASP A 249 -3.98 -23.25 21.84
C ASP A 249 -5.43 -22.75 21.75
N ALA A 250 -5.68 -21.71 20.95
CA ALA A 250 -6.98 -21.05 20.85
C ALA A 250 -7.86 -21.64 19.73
N GLY A 251 -9.18 -21.72 19.97
CA GLY A 251 -10.16 -22.12 18.93
C GLY A 251 -10.09 -21.23 17.68
N ALA A 252 -9.94 -19.92 17.87
CA ALA A 252 -9.72 -18.95 16.78
C ALA A 252 -8.43 -19.22 15.99
N ALA A 253 -7.33 -19.56 16.67
CA ALA A 253 -6.07 -19.90 16.01
C ALA A 253 -6.24 -21.18 15.19
N ARG A 254 -6.91 -22.20 15.74
CA ARG A 254 -7.24 -23.45 15.03
C ARG A 254 -8.11 -23.22 13.81
N TYR A 255 -9.10 -22.34 13.92
CA TYR A 255 -9.97 -21.99 12.80
C TYR A 255 -9.19 -21.34 11.66
N PHE A 256 -8.51 -20.21 11.88
CA PHE A 256 -7.80 -19.46 10.83
C PHE A 256 -6.46 -20.09 10.40
N GLY A 257 -5.89 -20.97 11.23
CA GLY A 257 -4.66 -21.71 10.95
C GLY A 257 -4.87 -22.97 10.09
N GLY A 258 -6.10 -23.27 9.66
CA GLY A 258 -6.39 -24.39 8.76
C GLY A 258 -7.69 -25.14 9.03
N GLY A 259 -8.44 -24.79 10.09
CA GLY A 259 -9.76 -25.37 10.40
C GLY A 259 -10.90 -24.83 9.53
N ASN A 260 -10.70 -23.72 8.83
CA ASN A 260 -11.68 -23.07 7.95
C ASN A 260 -11.63 -23.57 6.48
N VAL A 261 -10.82 -24.60 6.20
CA VAL A 261 -10.55 -25.15 4.86
C VAL A 261 -11.74 -25.94 4.32
N ARG A 262 -11.97 -25.90 3.00
CA ARG A 262 -13.11 -26.54 2.31
C ARG A 262 -12.79 -27.96 1.82
N SER A 263 -12.70 -28.92 2.74
CA SER A 263 -12.35 -30.32 2.42
C SER A 263 -13.49 -31.17 1.82
N ASP A 264 -14.63 -30.58 1.48
CA ASP A 264 -15.89 -31.27 1.15
C ASP A 264 -15.93 -31.92 -0.25
N ARG A 265 -15.01 -31.56 -1.15
CA ARG A 265 -15.01 -32.05 -2.54
C ARG A 265 -14.13 -33.28 -2.83
N GLY A 266 -13.50 -33.91 -1.83
CA GLY A 266 -12.73 -35.15 -1.97
C GLY A 266 -11.42 -35.07 -2.79
N GLU A 267 -11.23 -34.02 -3.58
CA GLU A 267 -10.04 -33.75 -4.41
C GLU A 267 -8.84 -33.22 -3.58
N TYR A 268 -9.04 -32.86 -2.30
CA TYR A 268 -8.07 -32.14 -1.47
C TYR A 268 -7.87 -32.74 -0.06
N ASN A 269 -7.89 -34.08 0.05
CA ASN A 269 -7.60 -34.75 1.32
C ASN A 269 -6.24 -34.29 1.88
N ASN A 270 -6.22 -33.88 3.16
CA ASN A 270 -5.03 -33.43 3.90
C ASN A 270 -4.30 -32.21 3.29
N PHE A 271 -4.98 -31.35 2.54
CA PHE A 271 -4.37 -30.14 1.96
C PHE A 271 -3.76 -29.18 3.00
N ASN A 272 -4.31 -29.16 4.21
CA ASN A 272 -3.85 -28.37 5.36
C ASN A 272 -2.92 -29.16 6.31
N ALA A 273 -2.31 -30.25 5.83
CA ALA A 273 -1.37 -31.03 6.63
C ALA A 273 -0.19 -30.16 7.11
N PRO A 274 0.36 -30.42 8.31
CA PRO A 274 1.53 -29.69 8.79
C PRO A 274 2.67 -29.69 7.77
N GLY A 275 3.20 -28.51 7.45
CA GLY A 275 4.28 -28.35 6.46
C GLY A 275 3.81 -28.23 5.01
N SER A 276 2.52 -28.40 4.71
CA SER A 276 1.99 -28.06 3.39
C SER A 276 1.93 -26.54 3.19
N MET A 277 2.05 -26.10 1.94
CA MET A 277 2.10 -24.68 1.60
C MET A 277 0.78 -23.97 1.92
N ARG A 278 0.83 -22.93 2.76
CA ARG A 278 -0.32 -22.05 3.07
C ARG A 278 -0.23 -20.75 2.29
N GLY A 279 0.96 -20.16 2.20
CA GLY A 279 1.31 -18.97 1.42
C GLY A 279 2.69 -19.14 0.77
N LYS A 280 3.15 -18.10 0.10
CA LYS A 280 4.46 -18.08 -0.57
C LYS A 280 5.38 -17.05 0.05
N SER A 281 6.10 -17.45 1.09
CA SER A 281 7.07 -16.62 1.83
C SER A 281 8.14 -15.91 1.00
N ASN A 282 8.41 -16.34 -0.23
CA ASN A 282 9.36 -15.73 -1.16
C ASN A 282 8.75 -14.61 -2.03
N GLU A 283 7.43 -14.57 -2.15
CA GLU A 283 6.68 -13.45 -2.68
C GLU A 283 6.39 -12.48 -1.52
N LYS A 284 6.16 -11.20 -1.80
CA LYS A 284 5.84 -10.19 -0.78
C LYS A 284 4.60 -9.47 -1.22
N ASP A 285 3.84 -8.98 -0.26
CA ASP A 285 2.58 -8.33 -0.52
C ASP A 285 2.75 -6.90 -1.07
N TRP A 286 1.79 -6.51 -1.90
CA TRP A 286 1.69 -5.17 -2.48
C TRP A 286 0.28 -4.66 -2.32
N TYR A 287 0.14 -3.35 -2.31
CA TYR A 287 -1.16 -2.73 -2.52
C TYR A 287 -1.04 -1.52 -3.44
N ILE A 288 -2.07 -1.31 -4.24
CA ILE A 288 -2.20 -0.18 -5.16
C ILE A 288 -3.23 0.77 -4.59
N VAL A 289 -2.91 2.06 -4.66
CA VAL A 289 -3.81 3.15 -4.30
C VAL A 289 -4.03 4.00 -5.55
N THR A 290 -5.28 4.09 -5.99
CA THR A 290 -5.70 4.90 -7.12
C THR A 290 -6.74 5.90 -6.65
N GLY A 291 -6.63 7.19 -6.95
CA GLY A 291 -7.60 8.13 -6.40
C GLY A 291 -7.52 9.55 -6.91
N LEU A 292 -8.47 10.34 -6.41
CA LEU A 292 -8.59 11.76 -6.68
C LEU A 292 -8.03 12.55 -5.50
N THR A 293 -7.30 13.63 -5.81
CA THR A 293 -6.77 14.56 -4.81
C THR A 293 -7.27 15.97 -5.12
N LEU A 294 -7.76 16.68 -4.11
CA LEU A 294 -8.08 18.09 -4.22
C LEU A 294 -7.06 18.87 -3.38
N ASN A 295 -6.26 19.70 -4.02
CA ASN A 295 -5.20 20.47 -3.38
C ASN A 295 -5.58 21.95 -3.35
N TYR A 296 -5.55 22.55 -2.16
CA TYR A 296 -5.67 23.98 -1.94
C TYR A 296 -4.28 24.60 -1.78
N ILE A 297 -3.97 25.60 -2.60
CA ILE A 297 -2.70 26.32 -2.57
C ILE A 297 -2.74 27.40 -1.49
N LEU A 298 -1.78 27.33 -0.58
CA LEU A 298 -1.54 28.36 0.41
C LEU A 298 -0.76 29.50 -0.23
N ALA A 299 -1.46 30.62 -0.47
CA ALA A 299 -0.86 31.81 -1.07
C ALA A 299 0.33 32.30 -0.21
N PRO A 300 1.55 32.42 -0.78
CA PRO A 300 2.69 32.90 -0.03
C PRO A 300 2.47 34.36 0.38
N ARG A 301 2.59 34.66 1.68
CA ARG A 301 2.55 36.04 2.18
C ARG A 301 3.79 36.78 1.69
N ILE A 302 3.61 37.67 0.71
CA ILE A 302 4.67 38.57 0.25
C ILE A 302 4.71 39.73 1.25
N LYS A 303 5.75 39.80 2.09
CA LYS A 303 6.06 41.05 2.81
C LYS A 303 6.52 42.07 1.78
N SER A 304 5.65 42.99 1.39
CA SER A 304 6.03 44.18 0.62
C SER A 304 6.99 45.01 1.49
N PRO A 305 8.09 45.55 0.93
CA PRO A 305 8.83 46.60 1.63
C PRO A 305 7.86 47.76 1.87
N LYS A 306 7.77 48.22 3.12
CA LYS A 306 7.10 49.48 3.41
C LYS A 306 8.00 50.58 2.85
N PHE A 307 7.61 51.19 1.74
CA PHE A 307 8.20 52.45 1.34
C PHE A 307 7.81 53.45 2.44
N ARG A 308 8.80 53.92 3.19
CA ARG A 308 8.69 55.05 4.12
C ARG A 308 9.03 56.32 3.37
#